data_AF-A0A8C6RKZ5-F1
#
_entry.id   AF-A0A8C6RKZ5-F1
#
_cell.length_a   1.000
_cell.length_b   1.000
_cell.length_c   1.000
_cell.angle_alpha   90.00
_cell.angle_beta   90.00
_cell.angle_gamma   90.00
#
_symmetry.space_group_name_H-M   'P 1'
#
loop_
_entity.id
_entity.type
_entity.pdbx_description
1 polymer ?
#
loop_
_entity_poly.entity_id
_entity_poly.type
_entity_poly.pdbx_seq_one_letter_code
_entity_poly.pdbx_strand_id
1 'polypeptide(L)'
;MKFLSTRTLHPLAFLGLLLVTATAFPASQVREEASTDDTTPNRPAYTTPQKMEGLISYVIGEISEIRTELCDHDENCLNNDEAFLANNLEPPRLTIKDGCFQTGYNRETCLLKVTSGLLEYQVYLEYIQGKLKDTRQEKVKNVQANVKTLIRILKQEIKNLSKVIFPSPTANASLLEKLDTQNEWHKTMAIHFILRQLENFLTTTIRAIREN
;
A
#
# COMPACT_ATOMS: atom_id res chain seq x y z
N MET A 1 18.12 5.80 67.89
CA MET A 1 19.19 6.81 67.69
C MET A 1 19.59 6.83 66.22
N LYS A 2 20.03 7.99 65.70
CA LYS A 2 20.25 8.33 64.26
C LYS A 2 18.91 8.50 63.50
N PHE A 3 18.44 9.67 63.01
CA PHE A 3 19.04 10.88 62.38
C PHE A 3 19.80 10.55 61.08
N LEU A 4 19.65 11.18 59.90
CA LEU A 4 18.70 12.15 59.28
C LEU A 4 18.53 11.69 57.77
N SER A 5 17.92 12.37 56.78
CA SER A 5 17.35 13.72 56.61
C SER A 5 16.41 13.77 55.39
N THR A 6 15.48 14.75 55.32
CA THR A 6 14.79 15.14 54.07
C THR A 6 14.79 16.66 53.92
N ARG A 7 15.34 17.17 52.81
CA ARG A 7 15.56 18.61 52.56
C ARG A 7 14.27 19.32 52.17
N THR A 8 13.95 20.40 52.88
CA THR A 8 12.90 21.36 52.52
C THR A 8 13.43 22.39 51.53
N LEU A 9 12.97 22.32 50.27
CA LEU A 9 13.22 23.35 49.27
C LEU A 9 12.27 24.54 49.48
N HIS A 10 12.84 25.74 49.54
CA HIS A 10 12.12 26.98 49.79
C HIS A 10 11.51 27.53 48.48
N PRO A 11 10.29 28.09 48.49
CA PRO A 11 9.80 28.90 47.37
C PRO A 11 10.41 30.31 47.46
N LEU A 12 11.29 30.66 46.52
CA LEU A 12 11.71 32.05 46.32
C LEU A 12 10.61 32.79 45.55
N ALA A 13 10.11 33.87 46.16
CA ALA A 13 9.19 34.78 45.50
C ALA A 13 9.90 35.54 44.37
N PHE A 14 9.24 35.67 43.21
CA PHE A 14 9.59 36.69 42.22
C PHE A 14 8.40 37.63 42.04
N LEU A 15 8.64 38.92 42.27
CA LEU A 15 7.69 39.98 41.92
C LEU A 15 7.52 40.02 40.40
N GLY A 16 6.29 40.31 39.96
CA GLY A 16 6.01 40.52 38.54
C GLY A 16 6.37 41.93 38.07
N LEU A 17 6.43 42.08 36.75
CA LEU A 17 6.13 43.34 36.08
C LEU A 17 5.39 43.03 34.77
N LEU A 18 4.14 43.48 34.67
CA LEU A 18 3.39 43.47 33.42
C LEU A 18 3.85 44.67 32.58
N LEU A 19 4.45 44.40 31.42
CA LEU A 19 4.69 45.40 30.37
C LEU A 19 3.95 44.97 29.11
N VAL A 20 2.72 45.46 28.96
CA VAL A 20 1.94 45.33 27.73
C VAL A 20 2.50 46.34 26.72
N THR A 21 3.25 45.85 25.74
CA THR A 21 3.61 46.65 24.56
C THR A 21 2.57 46.41 23.47
N ALA A 22 1.66 47.39 23.29
CA ALA A 22 0.70 47.36 22.20
C ALA A 22 1.42 47.64 20.87
N THR A 23 1.76 46.58 20.13
CA THR A 23 2.23 46.71 18.75
C THR A 23 1.02 46.88 17.84
N ALA A 24 0.76 48.12 17.41
CA ALA A 24 -0.21 48.41 16.37
C ALA A 24 0.31 47.84 15.05
N PHE A 25 -0.27 46.72 14.59
CA PHE A 25 0.01 46.19 13.26
C PHE A 25 -0.52 47.17 12.20
N PRO A 26 0.31 47.62 11.23
CA PRO A 26 -0.21 48.30 10.06
C PRO A 26 -1.00 47.29 9.22
N ALA A 27 -2.26 47.61 8.93
CA ALA A 27 -3.09 46.80 8.04
C ALA A 27 -2.52 46.87 6.62
N SER A 28 -1.82 45.82 6.18
CA SER A 28 -1.43 45.67 4.78
C SER A 28 -2.70 45.44 3.94
N GLN A 29 -2.94 46.35 3.01
CA GLN A 29 -4.12 46.35 2.15
C GLN A 29 -4.30 45.01 1.43
N VAL A 30 -5.52 44.47 1.48
CA VAL A 30 -5.96 43.44 0.55
C VAL A 30 -6.01 44.07 -0.84
N ARG A 31 -5.02 43.75 -1.68
CA ARG A 31 -5.11 43.98 -3.13
C ARG A 31 -5.69 42.72 -3.75
N GLU A 32 -7.00 42.71 -3.87
CA GLU A 32 -7.76 41.71 -4.61
C GLU A 32 -7.50 41.91 -6.12
N GLU A 33 -6.42 41.31 -6.63
CA GLU A 33 -6.23 41.15 -8.07
C GLU A 33 -6.98 39.91 -8.54
N ALA A 34 -8.15 40.16 -9.13
CA ALA A 34 -8.95 39.16 -9.82
C ALA A 34 -8.19 38.60 -11.02
N SER A 35 -7.43 37.53 -10.81
CA SER A 35 -6.92 36.69 -11.89
C SER A 35 -8.02 35.69 -12.28
N THR A 36 -8.99 36.15 -13.07
CA THR A 36 -9.84 35.27 -13.87
C THR A 36 -9.00 34.65 -14.99
N ASP A 37 -8.25 33.59 -14.65
CA ASP A 37 -7.71 32.67 -15.64
C ASP A 37 -8.44 31.33 -15.47
N ASP A 38 -9.34 31.07 -16.41
CA ASP A 38 -10.23 29.90 -16.48
C ASP A 38 -9.46 28.66 -16.97
N THR A 39 -8.34 28.37 -16.32
CA THR A 39 -7.50 27.22 -16.62
C THR A 39 -8.13 25.97 -15.98
N THR A 40 -9.07 25.38 -16.72
CA THR A 40 -9.48 23.98 -16.51
C THR A 40 -8.22 23.10 -16.49
N PRO A 41 -7.88 22.40 -15.39
CA PRO A 41 -6.66 21.59 -15.33
C PRO A 41 -6.86 20.26 -16.08
N ASN A 42 -6.91 20.33 -17.42
CA ASN A 42 -6.96 19.18 -18.33
C ASN A 42 -5.64 18.38 -18.39
N ARG A 43 -4.71 18.64 -17.46
CA ARG A 43 -3.49 17.86 -17.27
C ARG A 43 -3.68 16.96 -16.05
N PRO A 44 -3.49 15.62 -16.18
CA PRO A 44 -3.48 14.74 -15.02
C PRO A 44 -2.46 15.26 -14.01
N ALA A 45 -2.90 15.53 -12.78
CA ALA A 45 -2.00 15.82 -11.68
C ALA A 45 -1.10 14.59 -11.48
N TYR A 46 0.15 14.66 -11.91
CA TYR A 46 1.12 13.58 -11.74
C TYR A 46 1.19 13.25 -10.24
N THR A 47 0.88 12.00 -9.91
CA THR A 47 1.01 11.55 -8.53
C THR A 47 2.49 11.50 -8.20
N THR A 48 2.90 12.21 -7.13
CA THR A 48 4.30 12.23 -6.73
C THR A 48 4.77 10.84 -6.31
N PRO A 49 6.06 10.48 -6.51
CA PRO A 49 6.60 9.20 -6.05
C PRO A 49 6.29 8.94 -4.58
N GLN A 50 6.40 9.96 -3.71
CA GLN A 50 6.11 9.86 -2.28
C GLN A 50 4.64 9.48 -2.00
N LYS A 51 3.69 9.96 -2.82
CA LYS A 51 2.28 9.58 -2.69
C LYS A 51 2.03 8.16 -3.20
N MET A 52 2.78 7.69 -4.20
CA MET A 52 2.74 6.29 -4.64
C MET A 52 3.35 5.35 -3.59
N GLU A 53 4.48 5.73 -2.99
CA GLU A 53 5.12 4.99 -1.89
C GLU A 53 4.20 4.88 -0.66
N GLY A 54 3.54 5.97 -0.26
CA GLY A 54 2.58 5.96 0.83
C GLY A 54 1.39 5.03 0.56
N LEU A 55 0.85 5.06 -0.66
CA LEU A 55 -0.21 4.15 -1.09
C LEU A 55 0.23 2.68 -1.05
N ILE A 56 1.42 2.36 -1.54
CA ILE A 56 1.95 0.98 -1.52
C ILE A 56 2.22 0.52 -0.08
N SER A 57 2.80 1.38 0.75
CA SER A 57 3.11 1.07 2.15
C SER A 57 1.84 0.78 2.96
N TYR A 58 0.78 1.57 2.74
CA TYR A 58 -0.54 1.32 3.33
C TYR A 58 -1.11 -0.04 2.92
N VAL A 59 -1.07 -0.38 1.63
CA VAL A 59 -1.56 -1.67 1.12
C VAL A 59 -0.75 -2.85 1.68
N ILE A 60 0.58 -2.72 1.82
CA ILE A 60 1.43 -3.73 2.45
C ILE A 60 1.03 -3.94 3.92
N GLY A 61 0.76 -2.86 4.67
CA GLY A 61 0.30 -2.93 6.06
C GLY A 61 -1.03 -3.69 6.20
N GLU A 62 -2.06 -3.30 5.45
CA GLU A 62 -3.36 -3.97 5.44
C GLU A 62 -3.24 -5.47 5.09
N ILE A 63 -2.41 -5.82 4.10
CA ILE A 63 -2.15 -7.21 3.72
C ILE A 63 -1.52 -8.00 4.87
N SER A 64 -0.53 -7.41 5.55
CA SER A 64 0.15 -8.04 6.69
C SER A 64 -0.82 -8.30 7.85
N GLU A 65 -1.72 -7.35 8.14
CA GLU A 65 -2.78 -7.52 9.13
C GLU A 65 -3.76 -8.64 8.75
N ILE A 66 -4.28 -8.65 7.50
CA ILE A 66 -5.18 -9.71 7.03
C ILE A 66 -4.52 -11.09 7.15
N ARG A 67 -3.24 -11.21 6.78
CA ARG A 67 -2.48 -12.47 6.90
C ARG A 67 -2.35 -12.92 8.36
N THR A 68 -2.07 -11.98 9.25
CA THR A 68 -1.97 -12.24 10.70
C THR A 68 -3.30 -12.72 11.28
N GLU A 69 -4.41 -12.09 10.90
CA GLU A 69 -5.79 -12.47 11.26
C GLU A 69 -6.29 -13.76 10.58
N LEU A 70 -5.62 -14.26 9.53
CA LEU A 70 -5.91 -15.55 8.90
C LEU A 70 -5.16 -16.72 9.54
N CYS A 71 -4.04 -16.42 10.20
CA CYS A 71 -3.21 -17.40 10.91
C CYS A 71 -3.46 -17.43 12.42
N ASP A 72 -4.45 -16.70 12.94
CA ASP A 72 -4.70 -16.52 14.38
C ASP A 72 -3.43 -16.11 15.16
N HIS A 73 -2.53 -15.34 14.52
CA HIS A 73 -1.21 -14.93 15.01
C HIS A 73 -0.19 -16.08 15.21
N ASP A 74 -0.44 -17.30 14.70
CA ASP A 74 0.52 -18.41 14.75
C ASP A 74 1.69 -18.21 13.75
N GLU A 75 2.92 -18.22 14.27
CA GLU A 75 4.13 -18.02 13.47
C GLU A 75 4.43 -19.17 12.50
N ASN A 76 3.98 -20.39 12.80
CA ASN A 76 4.20 -21.54 11.92
C ASN A 76 3.34 -21.37 10.65
N CYS A 77 2.07 -20.97 10.81
CA CYS A 77 1.16 -20.63 9.72
C CYS A 77 1.68 -19.47 8.86
N LEU A 78 2.17 -18.39 9.50
CA LEU A 78 2.70 -17.21 8.78
C LEU A 78 3.90 -17.54 7.88
N ASN A 79 4.72 -18.51 8.29
CA ASN A 79 5.88 -18.98 7.56
C ASN A 79 5.62 -20.25 6.71
N ASN A 80 4.40 -20.80 6.73
CA ASN A 80 4.09 -22.05 6.04
C ASN A 80 4.07 -21.86 4.51
N ASP A 81 4.81 -22.74 3.81
CA ASP A 81 4.86 -22.82 2.35
C ASP A 81 4.03 -23.99 1.78
N GLU A 82 3.39 -24.85 2.60
CA GLU A 82 2.57 -26.00 2.13
C GLU A 82 1.47 -25.60 1.14
N ALA A 83 0.94 -24.38 1.27
CA ALA A 83 -0.01 -23.76 0.34
C ALA A 83 0.47 -23.75 -1.13
N PHE A 84 1.78 -23.61 -1.34
CA PHE A 84 2.42 -23.62 -2.67
C PHE A 84 2.34 -25.01 -3.32
N LEU A 85 2.53 -26.07 -2.53
CA LEU A 85 2.69 -27.44 -3.02
C LEU A 85 1.37 -28.07 -3.49
N ALA A 86 0.24 -27.72 -2.88
CA ALA A 86 -1.03 -28.36 -3.19
C ALA A 86 -1.65 -27.92 -4.53
N ASN A 87 -1.38 -26.69 -4.96
CA ASN A 87 -2.31 -25.98 -5.86
C ASN A 87 -1.75 -25.61 -7.24
N ASN A 88 -0.42 -25.66 -7.44
CA ASN A 88 0.27 -25.10 -8.62
C ASN A 88 -0.17 -23.65 -8.89
N LEU A 89 -0.32 -22.86 -7.83
CA LEU A 89 -0.63 -21.43 -7.92
C LEU A 89 0.65 -20.68 -8.30
N GLU A 90 0.61 -19.96 -9.41
CA GLU A 90 1.68 -19.06 -9.84
C GLU A 90 1.20 -17.60 -9.86
N PRO A 91 0.98 -16.94 -8.69
CA PRO A 91 0.68 -15.51 -8.66
C PRO A 91 1.81 -14.68 -9.29
N PRO A 92 1.51 -13.47 -9.79
CA PRO A 92 2.51 -12.60 -10.39
C PRO A 92 3.69 -12.37 -9.46
N ARG A 93 4.89 -12.64 -9.98
CA ARG A 93 6.19 -12.39 -9.34
C ARG A 93 7.07 -11.53 -10.23
N LEU A 94 7.94 -10.75 -9.59
CA LEU A 94 8.97 -9.96 -10.27
C LEU A 94 10.29 -10.74 -10.25
N THR A 95 10.98 -10.74 -11.39
CA THR A 95 12.30 -11.34 -11.61
C THR A 95 13.27 -10.29 -12.16
N ILE A 96 14.56 -10.60 -12.18
CA ILE A 96 15.59 -9.70 -12.74
C ILE A 96 15.27 -9.29 -14.19
N LYS A 97 14.67 -10.20 -14.99
CA LYS A 97 14.29 -9.94 -16.39
C LYS A 97 13.19 -8.90 -16.55
N ASP A 98 12.40 -8.65 -15.50
CA ASP A 98 11.32 -7.67 -15.52
C ASP A 98 11.81 -6.23 -15.29
N GLY A 99 13.11 -6.04 -15.01
CA GLY A 99 13.72 -4.71 -14.90
C GLY A 99 13.34 -3.93 -13.64
N CYS A 100 12.77 -4.56 -12.62
CA CYS A 100 12.41 -3.92 -11.34
C CYS A 100 13.49 -4.04 -10.24
N PHE A 101 14.64 -4.64 -10.54
CA PHE A 101 15.76 -4.81 -9.61
C PHE A 101 16.91 -3.90 -10.04
N GLN A 102 17.73 -3.44 -9.08
CA GLN A 102 18.91 -2.59 -9.35
C GLN A 102 19.79 -3.17 -10.47
N THR A 103 20.16 -4.45 -10.35
CA THR A 103 20.79 -5.20 -11.44
C THR A 103 19.79 -5.41 -12.57
N GLY A 104 20.03 -4.76 -13.72
CA GLY A 104 19.18 -4.86 -14.90
C GLY A 104 17.96 -3.93 -14.88
N TYR A 105 17.95 -2.88 -14.05
CA TYR A 105 16.84 -1.94 -13.96
C TYR A 105 16.43 -1.38 -15.33
N ASN A 106 15.14 -1.43 -15.62
CA ASN A 106 14.53 -0.82 -16.80
C ASN A 106 13.12 -0.34 -16.44
N ARG A 107 12.96 0.99 -16.35
CA ARG A 107 11.71 1.66 -15.99
C ARG A 107 10.51 1.25 -16.86
N GLU A 108 10.70 1.14 -18.19
CA GLU A 108 9.58 0.80 -19.09
C GLU A 108 9.13 -0.64 -18.88
N THR A 109 10.07 -1.59 -18.87
CA THR A 109 9.75 -3.02 -18.61
C THR A 109 9.15 -3.20 -17.23
N CYS A 110 9.69 -2.53 -16.20
CA CYS A 110 9.19 -2.64 -14.85
C CYS A 110 7.76 -2.10 -14.71
N LEU A 111 7.47 -0.89 -15.21
CA LEU A 111 6.12 -0.33 -15.15
C LEU A 111 5.09 -1.22 -15.87
N LEU A 112 5.45 -1.79 -17.02
CA LEU A 112 4.61 -2.74 -17.74
C LEU A 112 4.37 -4.01 -16.94
N LYS A 113 5.41 -4.61 -16.34
CA LYS A 113 5.28 -5.83 -15.54
C LYS A 113 4.48 -5.60 -14.26
N VAL A 114 4.80 -4.53 -13.52
CA VAL A 114 4.07 -4.14 -12.29
C VAL A 114 2.59 -3.94 -12.62
N THR A 115 2.27 -3.15 -13.65
CA THR A 115 0.87 -2.87 -14.01
C THR A 115 0.12 -4.14 -14.44
N SER A 116 0.76 -5.03 -15.19
CA SER A 116 0.16 -6.31 -15.62
C SER A 116 -0.08 -7.23 -14.42
N GLY A 117 0.92 -7.41 -13.55
CA GLY A 117 0.79 -8.24 -12.35
C GLY A 117 -0.26 -7.71 -11.37
N LEU A 118 -0.37 -6.38 -11.18
CA LEU A 118 -1.43 -5.81 -10.36
C LEU A 118 -2.83 -6.02 -10.96
N LEU A 119 -2.97 -6.03 -12.30
CA LEU A 119 -4.24 -6.39 -12.96
C LEU A 119 -4.61 -7.86 -12.72
N GLU A 120 -3.65 -8.77 -12.75
CA GLU A 120 -3.86 -10.18 -12.38
C GLU A 120 -4.25 -10.30 -10.89
N TYR A 121 -3.60 -9.56 -9.98
CA TYR A 121 -3.97 -9.53 -8.56
C TYR A 121 -5.37 -9.00 -8.26
N GLN A 122 -5.98 -8.17 -9.12
CA GLN A 122 -7.37 -7.74 -8.94
C GLN A 122 -8.35 -8.92 -8.91
N VAL A 123 -8.09 -9.94 -9.74
CA VAL A 123 -8.92 -11.14 -9.87
C VAL A 123 -8.80 -12.01 -8.62
N TYR A 124 -7.57 -12.18 -8.10
CA TYR A 124 -7.38 -12.87 -6.83
C TYR A 124 -8.02 -12.12 -5.65
N LEU A 125 -7.89 -10.79 -5.59
CA LEU A 125 -8.50 -9.99 -4.53
C LEU A 125 -10.04 -10.03 -4.56
N GLU A 126 -10.64 -10.09 -5.75
CA GLU A 126 -12.09 -10.30 -5.91
C GLU A 126 -12.52 -11.68 -5.37
N TYR A 127 -11.79 -12.75 -5.71
CA TYR A 127 -12.01 -14.07 -5.12
C TYR A 127 -11.89 -14.04 -3.59
N ILE A 128 -10.80 -13.49 -3.05
CA ILE A 128 -10.55 -13.42 -1.59
C ILE A 128 -11.68 -12.65 -0.89
N GLN A 129 -12.11 -11.52 -1.43
CA GLN A 129 -13.23 -10.72 -0.88
C GLN A 129 -14.52 -11.54 -0.80
N GLY A 130 -14.75 -12.46 -1.75
CA GLY A 130 -15.89 -13.37 -1.74
C GLY A 130 -15.81 -14.52 -0.73
N LYS A 131 -14.64 -14.78 -0.12
CA LYS A 131 -14.43 -15.85 0.88
C LYS A 131 -14.27 -15.34 2.31
N LEU A 132 -13.65 -14.17 2.50
CA LEU A 132 -13.48 -13.61 3.83
C LEU A 132 -14.78 -12.99 4.35
N LYS A 133 -14.89 -12.95 5.68
CA LYS A 133 -16.01 -12.38 6.43
C LYS A 133 -15.49 -11.33 7.41
N ASP A 134 -16.41 -10.62 8.04
CA ASP A 134 -16.14 -9.67 9.12
C ASP A 134 -15.19 -8.55 8.66
N THR A 135 -14.39 -7.98 9.57
CA THR A 135 -13.42 -6.92 9.29
C THR A 135 -12.45 -7.27 8.16
N ARG A 136 -12.04 -8.54 8.04
CA ARG A 136 -11.14 -9.03 6.98
C ARG A 136 -11.69 -8.79 5.58
N GLN A 137 -13.02 -8.89 5.38
CA GLN A 137 -13.64 -8.63 4.08
C GLN A 137 -13.50 -7.16 3.68
N GLU A 138 -13.72 -6.23 4.61
CA GLU A 138 -13.59 -4.80 4.35
C GLU A 138 -12.13 -4.39 4.14
N LYS A 139 -11.18 -4.97 4.90
CA LYS A 139 -9.73 -4.80 4.67
C LYS A 139 -9.33 -5.24 3.25
N VAL A 140 -9.76 -6.42 2.79
CA VAL A 140 -9.48 -6.89 1.41
C VAL A 140 -10.11 -5.98 0.35
N LYS A 141 -11.33 -5.47 0.59
CA LYS A 141 -11.99 -4.49 -0.28
C LYS A 141 -11.21 -3.16 -0.35
N ASN A 142 -10.67 -2.69 0.77
CA ASN A 142 -9.79 -1.52 0.83
C ASN A 142 -8.48 -1.76 0.08
N VAL A 143 -7.82 -2.91 0.29
CA VAL A 143 -6.65 -3.35 -0.50
C VAL A 143 -6.98 -3.35 -1.99
N GLN A 144 -8.10 -3.94 -2.41
CA GLN A 144 -8.51 -3.98 -3.81
C GLN A 144 -8.70 -2.58 -4.41
N ALA A 145 -9.38 -1.67 -3.70
CA ALA A 145 -9.60 -0.29 -4.15
C ALA A 145 -8.30 0.54 -4.25
N ASN A 146 -7.38 0.34 -3.32
CA ASN A 146 -6.07 1.01 -3.36
C ASN A 146 -5.16 0.44 -4.46
N VAL A 147 -5.21 -0.86 -4.72
CA VAL A 147 -4.53 -1.47 -5.88
C VAL A 147 -5.15 -0.98 -7.21
N LYS A 148 -6.48 -0.83 -7.32
CA LYS A 148 -7.12 -0.18 -8.50
C LYS A 148 -6.60 1.25 -8.70
N THR A 149 -6.43 1.99 -7.62
CA THR A 149 -5.86 3.35 -7.63
C THR A 149 -4.41 3.36 -8.10
N LEU A 150 -3.58 2.43 -7.60
CA LEU A 150 -2.19 2.25 -8.02
C LEU A 150 -2.07 1.92 -9.52
N ILE A 151 -2.87 0.96 -10.01
CA ILE A 151 -2.95 0.61 -11.45
C ILE A 151 -3.29 1.84 -12.29
N ARG A 152 -4.26 2.67 -11.86
CA ARG A 152 -4.64 3.90 -12.57
C ARG A 152 -3.47 4.88 -12.65
N ILE A 153 -2.69 5.03 -11.58
CA ILE A 153 -1.53 5.92 -11.55
C ILE A 153 -0.42 5.38 -12.47
N LEU A 154 -0.03 4.11 -12.35
CA LEU A 154 1.02 3.50 -13.17
C LEU A 154 0.70 3.55 -14.67
N LYS A 155 -0.58 3.38 -15.05
CA LYS A 155 -1.03 3.55 -16.44
C LYS A 155 -0.84 4.96 -17.00
N GLN A 156 -0.76 6.00 -16.15
CA GLN A 156 -0.48 7.38 -16.59
C GLN A 156 1.02 7.58 -16.92
N GLU A 157 1.90 6.68 -16.48
CA GLU A 157 3.35 6.74 -16.72
C GLU A 157 3.82 5.84 -17.88
N ILE A 158 2.96 4.91 -18.34
CA ILE A 158 3.28 3.99 -19.42
C ILE A 158 3.09 4.67 -20.77
N LYS A 159 4.18 4.82 -21.54
CA LYS A 159 4.18 5.41 -22.88
C LYS A 159 3.32 4.64 -23.90
N ASN A 160 3.26 3.32 -23.79
CA ASN A 160 2.47 2.48 -24.68
C ASN A 160 1.69 1.41 -23.90
N LEU A 161 0.41 1.70 -23.64
CA LEU A 161 -0.49 0.82 -22.91
C LEU A 161 -0.82 -0.49 -23.65
N SER A 162 -0.59 -0.60 -24.96
CA SER A 162 -0.82 -1.86 -25.70
C SER A 162 0.14 -3.00 -25.31
N LYS A 163 1.24 -2.68 -24.62
CA LYS A 163 2.18 -3.65 -24.05
C LYS A 163 1.76 -4.18 -22.67
N VAL A 164 0.72 -3.63 -22.05
CA VAL A 164 0.21 -4.13 -20.76
C VAL A 164 -0.52 -5.45 -21.02
N ILE A 165 -0.13 -6.50 -20.30
CA ILE A 165 -0.80 -7.80 -20.37
C ILE A 165 -2.03 -7.72 -19.47
N PHE A 166 -3.17 -8.12 -20.03
CA PHE A 166 -4.44 -8.17 -19.30
C PHE A 166 -4.75 -9.62 -18.90
N PRO A 167 -5.30 -9.85 -17.69
CA PRO A 167 -5.76 -11.16 -17.26
C PRO A 167 -6.77 -11.77 -18.26
N SER A 168 -6.62 -13.06 -18.58
CA SER A 168 -7.55 -13.81 -19.44
C SER A 168 -8.79 -14.25 -18.65
N PRO A 169 -10.01 -13.78 -18.98
CA PRO A 169 -11.22 -14.11 -18.21
C PRO A 169 -11.47 -15.62 -18.11
N THR A 170 -11.25 -16.38 -19.18
CA THR A 170 -11.48 -17.83 -19.23
C THR A 170 -10.47 -18.61 -18.38
N ALA A 171 -9.19 -18.25 -18.45
CA ALA A 171 -8.15 -18.90 -17.65
C ALA A 171 -8.36 -18.62 -16.15
N ASN A 172 -8.76 -17.38 -15.83
CA ASN A 172 -9.09 -16.98 -14.47
C ASN A 172 -10.29 -17.73 -13.92
N ALA A 173 -11.40 -17.83 -14.67
CA ALA A 173 -12.59 -18.56 -14.22
C ALA A 173 -12.24 -20.02 -13.85
N SER A 174 -11.46 -20.69 -14.71
CA SER A 174 -10.99 -22.06 -14.46
C SER A 174 -10.07 -22.16 -13.24
N LEU A 175 -9.21 -21.16 -13.00
CA LEU A 175 -8.34 -21.11 -11.82
C LEU A 175 -9.14 -20.86 -10.52
N LEU A 176 -10.11 -19.95 -10.55
CA LEU A 176 -10.95 -19.65 -9.40
C LEU A 176 -11.88 -20.83 -9.05
N GLU A 177 -12.41 -21.54 -10.05
CA GLU A 177 -13.16 -22.80 -9.85
C GLU A 177 -12.28 -23.89 -9.20
N LYS A 178 -11.03 -24.03 -9.65
CA LYS A 178 -10.05 -24.95 -9.03
C LYS A 178 -9.74 -24.58 -7.56
N LEU A 179 -9.74 -23.29 -7.21
CA LEU A 179 -9.60 -22.83 -5.83
C LEU A 179 -10.87 -23.12 -5.01
N ASP A 180 -12.04 -22.97 -5.60
CA ASP A 180 -13.32 -23.13 -4.89
C ASP A 180 -13.73 -24.57 -4.59
N THR A 181 -13.26 -25.52 -5.39
CA THR A 181 -13.48 -26.96 -5.21
C THR A 181 -12.66 -27.58 -4.07
N GLN A 182 -11.77 -26.81 -3.44
CA GLN A 182 -10.89 -27.29 -2.37
C GLN A 182 -11.58 -27.34 -1.01
N ASN A 183 -11.01 -28.11 -0.07
CA ASN A 183 -11.43 -28.04 1.33
C ASN A 183 -10.98 -26.71 1.99
N GLU A 184 -11.66 -26.33 3.07
CA GLU A 184 -11.50 -25.00 3.68
C GLU A 184 -10.08 -24.70 4.18
N TRP A 185 -9.33 -25.70 4.66
CA TRP A 185 -7.92 -25.52 5.02
C TRP A 185 -7.09 -25.08 3.81
N HIS A 186 -7.23 -25.78 2.68
CA HIS A 186 -6.50 -25.48 1.45
C HIS A 186 -6.92 -24.12 0.85
N LYS A 187 -8.20 -23.73 0.97
CA LYS A 187 -8.67 -22.38 0.62
C LYS A 187 -7.99 -21.31 1.46
N THR A 188 -8.01 -21.43 2.79
CA THR A 188 -7.36 -20.47 3.70
C THR A 188 -5.86 -20.35 3.42
N MET A 189 -5.19 -21.49 3.20
CA MET A 189 -3.77 -21.52 2.82
C MET A 189 -3.50 -20.87 1.46
N ALA A 190 -4.35 -21.09 0.45
CA ALA A 190 -4.25 -20.40 -0.83
C ALA A 190 -4.43 -18.88 -0.70
N ILE A 191 -5.38 -18.42 0.11
CA ILE A 191 -5.59 -16.99 0.40
C ILE A 191 -4.34 -16.40 1.07
N HIS A 192 -3.82 -17.03 2.12
CA HIS A 192 -2.61 -16.60 2.82
C HIS A 192 -1.41 -16.50 1.87
N PHE A 193 -1.21 -17.51 1.01
CA PHE A 193 -0.14 -17.53 0.02
C PHE A 193 -0.25 -16.41 -1.00
N ILE A 194 -1.45 -16.21 -1.59
CA ILE A 194 -1.69 -15.13 -2.57
C ILE A 194 -1.39 -13.76 -1.95
N LEU A 195 -1.85 -13.52 -0.72
CA LEU A 195 -1.60 -12.28 0.01
C LEU A 195 -0.09 -12.08 0.26
N ARG A 196 0.64 -13.12 0.69
CA ARG A 196 2.10 -13.08 0.86
C ARG A 196 2.84 -12.78 -0.45
N GLN A 197 2.39 -13.33 -1.58
CA GLN A 197 2.98 -13.01 -2.89
C GLN A 197 2.70 -11.56 -3.32
N LEU A 198 1.49 -11.04 -3.09
CA LEU A 198 1.16 -9.63 -3.34
C LEU A 198 2.02 -8.69 -2.47
N GLU A 199 2.22 -9.02 -1.20
CA GLU A 199 3.10 -8.27 -0.28
C GLU A 199 4.55 -8.23 -0.79
N ASN A 200 5.10 -9.37 -1.22
CA ASN A 200 6.43 -9.47 -1.82
C ASN A 200 6.54 -8.66 -3.14
N PHE A 201 5.50 -8.73 -3.97
CA PHE A 201 5.41 -8.02 -5.25
C PHE A 201 5.40 -6.50 -5.03
N LEU A 202 4.58 -6.02 -4.10
CA LEU A 202 4.50 -4.61 -3.72
C LEU A 202 5.78 -4.11 -3.03
N THR A 203 6.39 -4.92 -2.17
CA THR A 203 7.68 -4.63 -1.52
C THR A 203 8.83 -4.51 -2.53
N THR A 204 8.77 -5.24 -3.64
CA THR A 204 9.72 -5.07 -4.75
C THR A 204 9.35 -3.86 -5.61
N THR A 205 8.06 -3.62 -5.84
CA THR A 205 7.54 -2.47 -6.60
C THR A 205 7.92 -1.13 -5.95
N ILE A 206 7.77 -0.97 -4.63
CA ILE A 206 8.14 0.26 -3.92
C ILE A 206 9.65 0.54 -3.97
N ARG A 207 10.49 -0.50 -4.02
CA ARG A 207 11.93 -0.35 -4.24
C ARG A 207 12.21 0.16 -5.65
N ALA A 208 11.59 -0.43 -6.67
CA ALA A 208 11.75 0.00 -8.06
C ALA A 208 11.30 1.46 -8.30
N ILE A 209 10.26 1.93 -7.59
CA ILE A 209 9.78 3.33 -7.65
C ILE A 209 10.78 4.32 -7.03
N ARG A 210 11.63 3.88 -6.09
CA ARG A 210 12.67 4.72 -5.47
C ARG A 210 13.92 4.87 -6.33
N GLU A 211 14.12 4.00 -7.31
CA GLU A 211 15.20 4.07 -8.32
C GLU A 211 14.85 5.03 -9.48
N ASN A 212 13.96 6.00 -9.25
CA ASN A 212 13.37 6.87 -10.28
C ASN A 212 13.41 8.36 -9.93
#